data_AF-A0A417QX23-F1
#
_entry.id   AF-A0A417QX23-F1
#
_cell.length_a   1.000
_cell.length_b   1.000
_cell.length_c   1.000
_cell.angle_alpha   90.00
_cell.angle_beta   90.00
_cell.angle_gamma   90.00
#
_symmetry.space_group_name_H-M   'P 1'
#
loop_
_entity.id
_entity.type
_entity.pdbx_description
1 polymer ?
#
loop_
_entity_poly.entity_id
_entity_poly.type
_entity_poly.pdbx_seq_one_letter_code
_entity_poly.pdbx_strand_id
1 'polypeptide(L)' 'MVYQRKSIAEQIRKDIDGEKDRTVYVYSERTMTQEEYARLQAELESPATKMIMQSMSSIEMNVAMMQEMMEV' A
#
# COMPACT_ATOMS: atom_id res chain seq x y z
N MET A 1 23.55 -0.20 -9.78
CA MET A 1 22.65 0.89 -9.35
C MET A 1 21.61 0.26 -8.41
N VAL A 2 21.40 0.79 -7.20
CA VAL A 2 20.52 0.20 -6.18
C VAL A 2 19.22 1.00 -6.14
N TYR A 3 18.08 0.35 -6.34
CA TYR A 3 16.77 1.00 -6.28
C TYR A 3 16.23 0.88 -4.85
N GLN A 4 16.01 2.02 -4.19
CA GLN A 4 15.41 2.10 -2.85
C GLN A 4 13.93 2.46 -2.99
N ARG A 5 13.05 1.61 -2.47
CA ARG A 5 11.63 1.96 -2.24
C ARG A 5 11.44 2.18 -0.75
N LYS A 6 11.09 3.40 -0.34
CA LYS A 6 10.71 3.74 1.03
C LYS A 6 9.20 3.66 1.14
N SER A 7 8.70 2.76 1.97
CA SER A 7 7.28 2.71 2.35
C SER A 7 7.15 3.27 3.77
N ILE A 8 6.26 4.24 3.95
CA ILE A 8 5.94 4.84 5.24
C ILE A 8 4.55 4.33 5.61
N ALA A 9 4.47 3.55 6.68
CA ALA A 9 3.20 3.15 7.26
C ALA A 9 3.00 3.89 8.58
N GLU A 10 1.89 4.59 8.71
CA GLU A 10 1.46 5.18 9.98
C GLU A 10 0.82 4.08 10.84
N GLN A 11 1.32 3.90 12.06
CA GLN A 11 0.78 2.96 13.04
C GLN A 11 0.43 3.70 14.32
N ILE A 12 -0.79 3.54 14.80
CA ILE A 12 -1.19 4.04 16.10
C ILE A 12 -0.86 2.97 17.14
N ARG A 13 0.05 3.28 18.06
CA ARG A 13 0.42 2.37 19.16
C ARG A 13 -0.02 2.99 20.49
N LYS A 14 -0.73 2.21 21.31
CA LYS A 14 -1.03 2.58 22.69
C LYS A 14 0.25 2.59 23.51
N ASP A 15 0.49 3.67 24.26
CA ASP A 15 1.60 3.76 25.20
C ASP A 15 1.42 2.75 26.36
N ILE A 16 2.50 2.43 27.07
CA ILE A 16 2.55 1.36 28.09
C ILE A 16 1.61 1.68 29.28
N ASP A 17 1.32 2.96 29.51
CA ASP A 17 0.39 3.47 30.52
C ASP A 17 -1.05 3.67 30.01
N GLY A 18 -1.35 3.29 28.76
CA GLY A 18 -2.72 3.22 28.21
C GLY A 18 -3.43 4.56 27.95
N GLU A 19 -2.86 5.71 28.33
CA GLU A 19 -3.57 7.00 28.27
C GLU A 19 -3.40 7.81 26.97
N LYS A 20 -2.39 7.54 26.13
CA LYS A 20 -2.18 8.29 24.88
C LYS A 20 -1.83 7.40 23.70
N ASP A 21 -2.59 7.58 22.63
CA ASP A 21 -2.28 7.05 21.31
C ASP A 21 -1.10 7.83 20.73
N ARG A 22 -0.02 7.13 20.38
CA ARG A 22 1.10 7.72 19.63
C ARG A 22 1.06 7.25 18.18
N THR A 23 1.12 8.21 17.27
CA THR A 23 1.40 7.97 15.86
C THR A 23 2.88 7.59 15.70
N VAL A 24 3.13 6.40 15.19
CA VAL A 24 4.46 5.85 14.92
C VAL A 24 4.61 5.64 13.42
N TYR A 25 5.64 6.22 12.82
CA TYR A 25 5.95 6.03 11.40
C TYR A 25 6.95 4.88 11.26
N VAL A 26 6.53 3.78 10.65
CA VAL A 26 7.40 2.63 10.36
C VAL A 26 7.93 2.76 8.94
N TYR A 27 9.26 2.82 8.83
CA TYR A 27 9.98 2.90 7.56
C TYR A 27 10.42 1.49 7.14
N SER A 28 9.92 1.01 6.01
CA SER A 28 10.41 -0.21 5.38
C SER A 28 11.31 0.19 4.21
N GLU A 29 12.60 -0.11 4.32
CA GLU A 29 13.58 0.06 3.24
C GLU A 29 13.84 -1.30 2.59
N ARG A 30 13.53 -1.40 1.29
CA ARG A 30 13.90 -2.59 0.50
C ARG A 30 15.04 -2.22 -0.43
N THR A 31 16.17 -2.90 -0.25
CA THR A 31 17.30 -2.86 -1.20
C THR A 31 17.05 -3.90 -2.27
N MET A 32 17.04 -3.49 -3.54
CA MET A 32 16.89 -4.38 -4.68
C MET A 32 18.06 -4.22 -5.66
N THR A 33 18.53 -5.34 -6.20
CA THR A 33 19.44 -5.34 -7.34
C THR A 33 18.72 -4.85 -8.60
N GLN A 34 19.48 -4.44 -9.62
CA GLN A 34 18.90 -3.93 -10.86
C GLN A 34 18.04 -4.97 -11.59
N GLU A 35 18.44 -6.25 -11.56
CA GLU A 35 17.66 -7.34 -12.18
C GLU A 35 16.36 -7.62 -11.43
N GLU A 36 16.38 -7.61 -10.09
CA GLU A 36 15.18 -7.77 -9.28
C GLU A 36 14.19 -6.62 -9.51
N TYR A 37 14.70 -5.38 -9.61
CA TYR A 37 13.88 -4.22 -9.89
C TYR A 37 13.25 -4.30 -11.29
N ALA A 38 14.04 -4.65 -12.32
CA ALA A 38 13.55 -4.80 -13.68
C ALA A 38 12.48 -5.90 -13.79
N ARG A 39 12.67 -7.03 -13.09
CA ARG A 39 11.69 -8.12 -13.04
C ARG A 39 10.39 -7.69 -12.38
N LEU A 40 10.48 -7.02 -11.23
CA LEU A 40 9.31 -6.50 -10.51
C LEU A 40 8.55 -5.48 -11.38
N GLN A 41 9.27 -4.59 -12.06
CA GLN A 41 8.65 -3.62 -12.94
C GLN A 41 7.95 -4.28 -14.13
N ALA A 42 8.57 -5.27 -14.77
CA ALA A 42 7.96 -6.03 -15.86
C ALA A 42 6.69 -6.77 -15.41
N GLU A 43 6.68 -7.32 -14.20
CA GLU A 43 5.52 -7.98 -13.62
C GLU A 43 4.36 -6.99 -13.36
N LEU A 44 4.68 -5.80 -12.81
CA LEU A 44 3.69 -4.73 -12.60
C LEU A 44 3.16 -4.16 -13.90
N GLU A 45 3.99 -4.10 -14.95
CA GLU A 45 3.59 -3.62 -16.27
C GLU A 45 2.87 -4.68 -17.10
N SER A 46 2.84 -5.93 -16.64
CA SER A 46 2.20 -7.03 -17.35
C SER A 46 0.69 -6.79 -17.52
N PRO A 47 0.09 -7.26 -18.63
CA PRO A 47 -1.34 -7.11 -18.87
C PRO A 47 -2.20 -7.71 -17.75
N ALA A 48 -1.79 -8.87 -17.22
CA ALA A 48 -2.49 -9.55 -16.14
C ALA A 48 -2.52 -8.70 -14.86
N THR A 49 -1.37 -8.18 -14.42
CA THR A 49 -1.30 -7.34 -13.22
C THR A 49 -2.09 -6.05 -13.38
N LYS A 50 -2.02 -5.40 -14.56
CA LYS A 50 -2.83 -4.21 -14.85
C LYS A 50 -4.33 -4.48 -14.77
N MET A 51 -4.80 -5.61 -15.32
CA MET A 51 -6.22 -5.99 -15.23
C MET A 51 -6.65 -6.28 -13.80
N ILE A 52 -5.80 -6.94 -13.00
CA ILE A 52 -6.07 -7.19 -11.58
C ILE A 52 -6.18 -5.86 -10.82
N MET A 53 -5.24 -4.93 -11.03
CA MET A 53 -5.26 -3.61 -10.39
C MET A 53 -6.50 -2.79 -10.77
N GLN A 54 -6.86 -2.76 -12.06
CA GLN A 54 -8.08 -2.09 -12.52
C GLN A 54 -9.34 -2.69 -11.90
N SER A 55 -9.38 -4.02 -11.77
CA SER A 55 -10.50 -4.73 -11.15
C SER A 55 -10.60 -4.41 -9.66
N MET A 56 -9.48 -4.37 -8.94
CA MET A 56 -9.42 -3.97 -7.55
C MET A 56 -9.91 -2.54 -7.34
N SER A 57 -9.41 -1.58 -8.13
CA SER A 57 -9.86 -0.17 -8.03
C SER A 57 -11.35 -0.02 -8.32
N SER A 58 -11.90 -0.81 -9.26
CA SER A 58 -13.35 -0.80 -9.54
C SER A 58 -14.17 -1.34 -8.37
N ILE A 59 -13.68 -2.37 -7.68
CA ILE A 59 -14.32 -2.92 -6.49
C ILE A 59 -14.29 -1.90 -5.35
N GLU A 60 -13.13 -1.29 -5.09
CA GLU A 60 -12.98 -0.27 -4.04
C GLU A 60 -13.92 0.92 -4.26
N MET A 61 -14.03 1.40 -5.51
CA MET A 61 -14.96 2.47 -5.87
C MET A 61 -16.42 2.07 -5.64
N ASN A 62 -16.82 0.86 -6.04
CA ASN A 62 -18.17 0.37 -5.83
C ASN A 62 -18.50 0.25 -4.33
N VAL A 63 -17.57 -0.25 -3.52
CA VAL A 63 -17.75 -0.35 -2.07
C VAL A 63 -17.89 1.04 -1.44
N ALA A 64 -17.04 2.00 -1.84
CA ALA A 64 -17.13 3.38 -1.35
C ALA A 64 -18.48 4.02 -1.69
N MET A 65 -18.97 3.86 -2.92
CA MET A 65 -20.29 4.37 -3.33
C MET A 65 -21.44 3.69 -2.57
N MET A 66 -21.36 2.39 -2.30
CA MET A 66 -22.37 1.68 -1.51
C MET A 66 -22.38 2.12 -0.04
N GLN A 67 -21.21 2.41 0.53
CA GLN A 67 -21.10 2.96 1.88
C GLN A 67 -21.71 4.37 1.95
N GLU A 68 -21.40 5.23 0.97
CA GLU A 68 -21.97 6.58 0.89
C GLU A 68 -23.51 6.56 0.78
N MET A 69 -24.09 5.62 0.03
CA MET A 69 -25.55 5.47 -0.06
C MET A 69 -26.20 4.85 1.19
N MET A 70 -25.45 4.16 2.06
CA MET A 70 -25.96 3.62 3.33
C MET A 70 -25.85 4.61 4.50
N GLU A 71 -24.98 5.62 4.39
CA GLU A 71 -24.81 6.67 5.41
C GLU A 71 -25.81 7.84 5.26
N VAL A 72 -26.76 7.78 4.31
CA VAL A 72 -27.86 8.74 4.11
C VAL A 72 -29.16 8.26 4.75
#